data_AF-A0A940QXA3-F1
#
_entry.id   AF-A0A940QXA3-F1
#
_cell.length_a   1.000
_cell.length_b   1.000
_cell.length_c   1.000
_cell.angle_alpha   90.00
_cell.angle_beta   90.00
_cell.angle_gamma   90.00
#
_symmetry.space_group_name_H-M   'P 1'
#
loop_
_entity.id
_entity.type
_entity.pdbx_description
1 polymer ?
#
loop_
_entity_poly.entity_id
_entity_poly.type
_entity_poly.pdbx_seq_one_letter_code
_entity_poly.pdbx_strand_id
1 'polypeptide(L)'
;MFLWIVAIGIVLIVIIRFATALSKDKGDLQGGTLEEKFSVIVDLLNEAAYKGRGSTWPLSWRSFNLYEDGSNQIINFDYSTGILTLTWKYKYLHQEMIHSANFNNLRDVSEAAQERIAQKFIEDSFVRIQAHIHNVVTKGNF
;
A
#
# COMPACT_ATOMS: atom_id res chain seq x y z
N MET A 1 20.26 13.85 -36.19
CA MET A 1 20.24 12.38 -36.32
C MET A 1 20.93 11.69 -35.15
N PHE A 2 22.20 12.00 -34.84
CA PHE A 2 22.93 11.46 -33.68
C PHE A 2 22.23 11.67 -32.33
N LEU A 3 21.71 12.89 -32.06
CA LEU A 3 20.98 13.20 -30.83
C LEU A 3 19.72 12.33 -30.64
N TRP A 4 19.02 11.99 -31.72
CA TRP A 4 17.83 11.13 -31.66
C TRP A 4 18.19 9.67 -31.36
N ILE A 5 19.33 9.18 -31.88
CA ILE A 5 19.82 7.82 -31.59
C ILE A 5 20.21 7.70 -30.11
N VAL A 6 20.89 8.70 -29.57
CA VAL A 6 21.25 8.75 -28.13
C VAL A 6 19.99 8.80 -27.27
N ALA A 7 19.01 9.64 -27.62
CA ALA A 7 17.75 9.73 -26.90
C ALA A 7 16.97 8.40 -26.90
N ILE A 8 16.88 7.73 -28.06
CA ILE A 8 16.23 6.41 -28.18
C ILE A 8 16.98 5.37 -27.34
N GLY A 9 18.31 5.39 -27.35
CA GLY A 9 19.12 4.49 -26.53
C GLY A 9 18.85 4.62 -25.03
N ILE A 10 18.74 5.85 -24.53
CA ILE A 10 18.43 6.12 -23.12
C ILE A 10 17.03 5.59 -22.77
N VAL A 11 16.03 5.85 -23.61
CA VAL A 11 14.66 5.38 -23.40
C VAL A 11 14.60 3.85 -23.37
N LEU A 12 15.28 3.17 -24.30
CA LEU A 12 15.36 1.71 -24.32
C LEU A 12 15.98 1.12 -23.05
N ILE A 13 17.06 1.74 -22.53
CA ILE A 13 17.68 1.29 -21.28
C ILE A 13 16.69 1.42 -20.11
N VAL A 14 15.96 2.53 -20.02
CA VAL A 14 14.95 2.74 -18.97
C VAL A 14 13.84 1.69 -19.06
N ILE A 15 13.33 1.42 -20.28
CA ILE A 15 12.29 0.41 -20.50
C ILE A 15 12.78 -0.99 -20.10
N ILE A 16 13.99 -1.39 -20.51
CA ILE A 16 14.56 -2.70 -20.18
C ILE A 16 14.74 -2.84 -18.66
N ARG A 17 15.24 -1.81 -17.98
CA ARG A 17 15.38 -1.82 -16.51
C ARG A 17 14.03 -1.96 -15.81
N PHE A 18 13.00 -1.28 -16.31
CA PHE A 18 11.66 -1.38 -15.74
C PHE A 18 11.03 -2.76 -15.99
N ALA A 19 11.13 -3.28 -17.22
CA ALA A 19 10.60 -4.60 -17.57
C ALA A 19 11.27 -5.73 -16.79
N THR A 20 12.60 -5.65 -16.59
CA THR A 20 13.34 -6.63 -15.78
C THR A 20 12.95 -6.55 -14.30
N ALA A 21 12.72 -5.35 -13.75
CA ALA A 21 12.23 -5.19 -12.37
C ALA A 21 10.85 -5.85 -12.19
N LEU A 22 9.90 -5.58 -13.10
CA LEU A 22 8.57 -6.20 -13.09
C LEU A 22 8.60 -7.72 -13.24
N SER A 23 9.49 -8.25 -14.10
CA SER A 23 9.66 -9.69 -14.24
C SER A 23 10.14 -10.34 -12.96
N LYS A 24 11.02 -9.66 -12.20
CA LYS A 24 11.46 -10.16 -10.90
C LYS A 24 10.34 -10.11 -9.88
N ASP A 25 9.52 -9.07 -9.85
CA ASP A 25 8.38 -9.00 -8.91
C ASP A 25 7.39 -10.16 -9.16
N LYS A 26 7.16 -10.52 -10.43
CA LYS A 26 6.39 -11.72 -10.76
C LYS A 26 7.05 -13.01 -10.26
N GLY A 27 8.37 -13.11 -10.36
CA GLY A 27 9.13 -14.24 -9.79
C GLY A 27 9.04 -14.30 -8.27
N ASP A 28 9.15 -13.16 -7.59
CA ASP A 28 9.03 -13.05 -6.13
C ASP A 28 7.63 -13.46 -5.63
N LEU A 29 6.60 -13.33 -6.48
CA LEU A 29 5.21 -13.70 -6.22
C LEU A 29 4.81 -15.05 -6.87
N GLN A 30 5.76 -15.81 -7.45
CA GLN A 30 5.47 -17.17 -7.95
C GLN A 30 5.47 -18.22 -6.83
N GLY A 31 6.03 -17.89 -5.66
CA GLY A 31 6.07 -18.77 -4.48
C GLY A 31 4.89 -18.63 -3.52
N GLY A 32 4.00 -17.66 -3.72
CA GLY A 32 2.87 -17.35 -2.84
C GLY A 32 2.12 -16.09 -3.26
N THR A 33 1.00 -15.80 -2.61
CA THR A 33 0.20 -14.60 -2.87
C THR A 33 0.86 -13.33 -2.28
N LEU A 34 0.43 -12.15 -2.73
CA LEU A 34 0.94 -10.89 -2.17
C LEU A 34 0.56 -10.74 -0.70
N GLU A 35 -0.63 -11.24 -0.35
CA GLU A 35 -1.17 -11.34 0.98
C GLU A 35 -0.26 -12.19 1.88
N GLU A 36 0.19 -13.36 1.41
CA GLU A 36 1.11 -14.23 2.14
C GLU A 36 2.48 -13.57 2.35
N LYS A 37 3.01 -12.88 1.34
CA LYS A 37 4.29 -12.16 1.42
C LYS A 37 4.29 -11.10 2.53
N PHE A 38 3.16 -10.41 2.69
CA PHE A 38 3.00 -9.31 3.64
C PHE A 38 2.07 -9.65 4.81
N SER A 39 1.96 -10.93 5.17
CA SER A 39 1.01 -11.44 6.18
C SER A 39 1.12 -10.69 7.51
N VAL A 40 2.34 -10.43 7.99
CA VAL A 40 2.57 -9.68 9.24
C VAL A 40 1.99 -8.26 9.16
N ILE A 41 2.15 -7.58 8.03
CA ILE A 41 1.55 -6.24 7.83
C ILE A 41 0.03 -6.35 7.77
N VAL A 42 -0.50 -7.35 7.06
CA VAL A 42 -1.95 -7.60 6.95
C VAL A 42 -2.55 -7.82 8.32
N ASP A 43 -1.99 -8.70 9.14
CA ASP A 43 -2.51 -9.07 10.45
C ASP A 43 -2.52 -7.86 11.41
N LEU A 44 -1.42 -7.10 11.46
CA LEU A 44 -1.32 -5.92 12.31
C LEU A 44 -2.27 -4.80 11.88
N LEU A 45 -2.43 -4.57 10.57
CA LEU A 45 -3.38 -3.59 10.07
C LEU A 45 -4.82 -4.06 10.26
N ASN A 46 -5.09 -5.36 10.15
CA ASN A 46 -6.40 -5.94 10.40
C ASN A 46 -6.80 -5.80 11.87
N GLU A 47 -5.88 -6.09 12.78
CA GLU A 47 -6.10 -5.89 14.21
C GLU A 47 -6.36 -4.41 14.54
N ALA A 48 -5.51 -3.51 14.03
CA ALA A 48 -5.64 -2.08 14.30
C ALA A 48 -6.91 -1.45 13.70
N ALA A 49 -7.25 -1.77 12.46
CA ALA A 49 -8.36 -1.16 11.75
C ALA A 49 -9.69 -1.86 12.02
N TYR A 50 -9.71 -3.19 12.04
CA TYR A 50 -10.94 -3.99 12.03
C TYR A 50 -11.06 -4.96 13.21
N LYS A 51 -10.16 -4.89 14.20
CA LYS A 51 -10.14 -5.81 15.37
C LYS A 51 -10.08 -7.29 14.92
N GLY A 52 -9.31 -7.55 13.87
CA GLY A 52 -9.11 -8.88 13.31
C GLY A 52 -10.27 -9.41 12.45
N ARG A 53 -11.33 -8.62 12.23
CA ARG A 53 -12.52 -9.06 11.45
C ARG A 53 -12.48 -8.70 9.97
N GLY A 54 -11.48 -7.95 9.54
CA GLY A 54 -11.26 -7.62 8.14
C GLY A 54 -10.82 -8.85 7.34
N SER A 55 -11.06 -8.79 6.04
CA SER A 55 -10.73 -9.83 5.06
C SER A 55 -10.00 -9.22 3.87
N THR A 56 -9.10 -10.00 3.27
CA THR A 56 -8.39 -9.59 2.07
C THR A 56 -9.22 -9.87 0.82
N TRP A 57 -9.14 -8.97 -0.15
CA TRP A 57 -9.84 -9.06 -1.42
C TRP A 57 -8.89 -8.71 -2.56
N PRO A 58 -8.51 -9.70 -3.39
CA PRO A 58 -7.56 -9.47 -4.46
C PRO A 58 -8.16 -8.55 -5.53
N LEU A 59 -7.36 -7.57 -5.96
CA LEU A 59 -7.69 -6.69 -7.10
C LEU A 59 -6.87 -7.07 -8.34
N SER A 60 -5.63 -7.50 -8.12
CA SER A 60 -4.73 -8.01 -9.15
C SER A 60 -3.65 -8.88 -8.50
N TRP A 61 -2.77 -9.48 -9.31
CA TRP A 61 -1.60 -10.23 -8.81
C TRP A 61 -0.64 -9.39 -7.95
N ARG A 62 -0.75 -8.06 -8.00
CA ARG A 62 0.14 -7.11 -7.32
C ARG A 62 -0.60 -6.17 -6.38
N SER A 63 -1.91 -6.36 -6.18
CA SER A 63 -2.67 -5.49 -5.31
C SER A 63 -3.92 -6.16 -4.74
N PHE A 64 -4.23 -5.83 -3.49
CA PHE A 64 -5.42 -6.29 -2.80
C PHE A 64 -5.92 -5.24 -1.83
N ASN A 65 -7.17 -5.39 -1.40
CA ASN A 65 -7.76 -4.60 -0.34
C ASN A 65 -7.88 -5.45 0.94
N LEU A 66 -7.73 -4.80 2.09
CA LEU A 66 -8.14 -5.30 3.39
C LEU A 66 -9.34 -4.46 3.85
N TYR A 67 -10.48 -5.10 4.09
CA TYR A 67 -11.67 -4.43 4.59
C TYR A 67 -12.63 -5.38 5.35
N GLU A 68 -13.48 -4.79 6.18
CA GLU A 68 -14.63 -5.43 6.82
C GLU A 68 -15.91 -4.89 6.16
N ASP A 69 -16.88 -5.76 5.89
CA ASP A 69 -18.15 -5.34 5.27
C ASP A 69 -18.90 -4.33 6.13
N GLY A 70 -19.49 -3.32 5.49
CA GLY A 70 -20.13 -2.19 6.19
C GLY A 70 -19.18 -1.22 6.90
N SER A 71 -17.86 -1.46 6.87
CA SER A 71 -16.88 -0.54 7.47
C SER A 71 -16.74 0.76 6.66
N ASN A 72 -16.44 1.85 7.36
CA ASN A 72 -16.21 3.17 6.74
C ASN A 72 -14.75 3.37 6.30
N GLN A 73 -13.95 2.31 6.23
CA GLN A 73 -12.55 2.38 5.89
C GLN A 73 -12.07 1.17 5.09
N ILE A 74 -11.05 1.38 4.27
CA ILE A 74 -10.42 0.37 3.44
C ILE A 74 -8.91 0.62 3.41
N ILE A 75 -8.13 -0.46 3.50
CA ILE A 75 -6.68 -0.40 3.35
C ILE A 75 -6.31 -1.13 2.06
N ASN A 76 -5.63 -0.44 1.16
CA ASN A 76 -5.14 -1.01 -0.09
C ASN A 76 -3.64 -1.25 0.00
N PHE A 77 -3.23 -2.40 -0.53
CA PHE A 77 -1.85 -2.81 -0.73
C PHE A 77 -1.59 -2.83 -2.23
N ASP A 78 -0.55 -2.12 -2.68
CA ASP A 78 -0.05 -2.20 -4.06
C ASP A 78 1.46 -2.42 -4.02
N TYR A 79 1.94 -3.47 -4.68
CA TYR A 79 3.34 -3.83 -4.69
C TYR A 79 3.91 -3.81 -6.10
N SER A 80 4.92 -2.98 -6.33
CA SER A 80 5.56 -2.86 -7.63
C SER A 80 7.02 -2.50 -7.46
N THR A 81 7.88 -3.17 -8.23
CA THR A 81 9.32 -2.90 -8.33
C THR A 81 10.04 -2.90 -6.98
N GLY A 82 9.65 -3.81 -6.07
CA GLY A 82 10.21 -3.89 -4.71
C GLY A 82 9.70 -2.81 -3.73
N ILE A 83 8.67 -2.06 -4.12
CA ILE A 83 8.04 -1.01 -3.32
C ILE A 83 6.63 -1.45 -2.95
N LEU A 84 6.28 -1.40 -1.66
CA LEU A 84 4.91 -1.54 -1.18
C LEU A 84 4.34 -0.15 -0.91
N THR A 85 3.23 0.16 -1.57
CA THR A 85 2.41 1.32 -1.27
C THR A 85 1.22 0.87 -0.43
N LEU A 86 1.10 1.42 0.78
CA LEU A 86 -0.07 1.25 1.63
C LEU A 86 -0.93 2.50 1.54
N THR A 87 -2.22 2.32 1.28
CA THR A 87 -3.20 3.41 1.24
C THR A 87 -4.36 3.12 2.19
N TRP A 88 -4.53 3.92 3.24
CA TRP A 88 -5.66 3.84 4.15
C TRP A 88 -6.65 4.96 3.81
N LYS A 89 -7.85 4.57 3.40
CA LYS A 89 -8.97 5.49 3.17
C LYS A 89 -9.95 5.37 4.34
N TYR A 90 -10.36 6.50 4.89
CA TYR A 90 -11.31 6.57 6.00
C TYR A 90 -12.39 7.60 5.71
N LYS A 91 -13.66 7.23 5.88
CA LYS A 91 -14.81 8.09 5.60
C LYS A 91 -15.53 8.49 6.87
N TYR A 92 -15.78 9.79 7.03
CA TYR A 92 -16.54 10.34 8.15
C TYR A 92 -17.46 11.46 7.65
N LEU A 93 -18.76 11.35 7.95
CA LEU A 93 -19.81 12.31 7.50
C LEU A 93 -19.67 12.71 6.02
N HIS A 94 -19.60 11.70 5.15
CA HIS A 94 -19.44 11.86 3.69
C HIS A 94 -18.11 12.47 3.21
N GLN A 95 -17.19 12.82 4.11
CA GLN A 95 -15.86 13.32 3.78
C GLN A 95 -14.83 12.21 3.94
N GLU A 96 -13.96 12.08 2.94
CA GLU A 96 -12.94 11.04 2.89
C GLU A 96 -11.55 11.60 3.21
N MET A 97 -10.81 10.86 4.03
CA MET A 97 -9.40 11.04 4.28
C MET A 97 -8.64 9.91 3.59
N ILE A 98 -7.52 10.26 2.95
CA ILE A 98 -6.62 9.32 2.31
C ILE A 98 -5.23 9.52 2.88
N HIS A 99 -4.65 8.46 3.46
CA HIS A 99 -3.25 8.41 3.84
C HIS A 99 -2.54 7.36 2.99
N SER A 100 -1.48 7.76 2.30
CA SER A 100 -0.66 6.87 1.47
C SER A 100 0.81 6.96 1.88
N ALA A 101 1.47 5.82 2.01
CA ALA A 101 2.90 5.74 2.31
C ALA A 101 3.58 4.65 1.46
N ASN A 102 4.83 4.92 1.06
CA ASN A 102 5.65 4.01 0.26
C ASN A 102 6.79 3.43 1.10
N PHE A 103 6.98 2.13 0.99
CA PHE A 103 8.01 1.37 1.69
C PHE A 103 8.87 0.63 0.68
N ASN A 104 10.16 0.96 0.63
CA ASN A 104 11.07 0.52 -0.42
C ASN A 104 11.89 -0.71 0.01
N ASN A 105 12.51 -1.38 -0.96
CA ASN A 105 13.44 -2.51 -0.77
C ASN A 105 12.83 -3.72 -0.05
N LEU A 106 11.57 -4.03 -0.34
CA LEU A 106 10.81 -5.09 0.33
C LEU A 106 10.81 -6.43 -0.40
N ARG A 107 11.91 -6.75 -1.09
CA ARG A 107 12.04 -8.05 -1.77
C ARG A 107 12.24 -9.17 -0.76
N ASP A 108 13.21 -8.96 0.13
CA ASP A 108 13.64 -9.90 1.18
C ASP A 108 13.38 -9.32 2.59
N VAL A 109 12.22 -8.69 2.78
CA VAL A 109 11.89 -8.02 4.04
C VAL A 109 11.64 -9.05 5.15
N SER A 110 12.30 -8.87 6.30
CA SER A 110 12.07 -9.71 7.48
C SER A 110 10.75 -9.38 8.18
N GLU A 111 10.20 -10.33 8.93
CA GLU A 111 8.99 -10.12 9.74
C GLU A 111 9.14 -8.92 10.69
N ALA A 112 10.27 -8.79 11.40
CA ALA A 112 10.54 -7.64 12.27
C ALA A 112 10.62 -6.29 11.53
N ALA A 113 10.95 -6.29 10.24
CA ALA A 113 10.87 -5.08 9.41
C ALA A 113 9.43 -4.80 8.99
N GLN A 114 8.65 -5.85 8.68
CA GLN A 114 7.22 -5.74 8.42
C GLN A 114 6.45 -5.17 9.64
N GLU A 115 6.75 -5.65 10.85
CA GLU A 115 6.15 -5.13 12.10
C GLU A 115 6.39 -3.62 12.26
N ARG A 116 7.64 -3.17 12.07
CA ARG A 116 7.99 -1.74 12.15
C ARG A 116 7.29 -0.90 11.09
N ILE A 117 7.17 -1.42 9.87
CA ILE A 117 6.43 -0.78 8.78
C ILE A 117 4.95 -0.62 9.17
N ALA A 118 4.33 -1.70 9.64
CA ALA A 118 2.92 -1.70 10.04
C ALA A 118 2.67 -0.74 11.19
N GLN A 119 3.44 -0.82 12.28
CA GLN A 119 3.32 0.06 13.45
C GLN A 119 3.42 1.53 13.05
N LYS A 120 4.47 1.89 12.29
CA LYS A 120 4.64 3.26 11.82
C LYS A 120 3.45 3.74 10.98
N PHE A 121 2.97 2.90 10.06
CA PHE A 121 1.84 3.27 9.21
C PHE A 121 0.55 3.42 10.02
N ILE A 122 0.33 2.57 11.03
CA ILE A 122 -0.81 2.64 11.96
C ILE A 122 -0.79 3.96 12.73
N GLU A 123 0.34 4.29 13.36
CA GLU A 123 0.51 5.52 14.13
C GLU A 123 0.24 6.75 13.27
N ASP A 124 0.89 6.84 12.11
CA ASP A 124 0.73 7.96 11.18
C ASP A 124 -0.73 8.07 10.67
N SER A 125 -1.39 6.93 10.45
CA SER A 125 -2.79 6.89 9.99
C SER A 125 -3.77 7.32 11.07
N PHE A 126 -3.62 6.86 12.31
CA PHE A 126 -4.50 7.24 13.40
C PHE A 126 -4.42 8.74 13.70
N VAL A 127 -3.22 9.33 13.69
CA VAL A 127 -3.07 10.78 13.84
C VAL A 127 -3.87 11.53 12.77
N ARG A 128 -3.81 11.08 11.51
CA ARG A 128 -4.56 11.70 10.40
C ARG A 128 -6.07 11.47 10.51
N ILE A 129 -6.52 10.28 10.95
CA ILE A 129 -7.93 9.98 11.17
C ILE A 129 -8.50 10.90 12.25
N GLN A 130 -7.81 11.06 13.37
CA GLN A 130 -8.27 11.92 14.46
C GLN A 130 -8.32 13.39 14.03
N ALA A 131 -7.30 13.87 13.31
CA ALA A 131 -7.30 15.21 12.75
C ALA A 131 -8.45 15.40 11.74
N HIS A 132 -8.74 14.38 10.91
CA HIS A 132 -9.86 14.41 9.98
C HIS A 132 -11.20 14.53 10.69
N ILE A 133 -11.48 13.66 11.68
CA ILE A 133 -12.71 13.71 12.47
C ILE A 133 -12.86 15.09 13.14
N HIS A 134 -11.81 15.59 13.79
CA HIS A 134 -11.84 16.91 14.43
C HIS A 134 -12.14 18.03 13.43
N ASN A 135 -11.51 18.01 12.25
CA ASN A 135 -11.73 19.01 11.21
C ASN A 135 -13.14 18.94 10.62
N VAL A 136 -13.68 17.74 10.41
CA VAL A 136 -15.04 17.57 9.89
C VAL A 136 -16.06 18.08 10.90
N VAL A 137 -15.89 17.78 12.20
CA VAL A 137 -16.78 18.26 13.26
C VAL A 137 -16.72 19.79 13.42
N THR A 138 -15.52 20.37 13.44
CA THR A 138 -15.35 21.82 13.68
C THR A 138 -15.74 22.68 12.48
N LYS A 139 -15.50 22.21 11.24
CA LYS A 139 -15.95 22.90 10.02
C LYS A 139 -17.43 22.66 9.73
N GLY A 140 -17.95 21.55 10.19
CA GLY A 140 -19.34 21.13 10.03
C GLY A 140 -20.26 21.58 11.14
N ASN A 141 -20.04 22.75 11.75
CA ASN A 141 -21.04 23.37 12.65
C ASN A 141 -22.37 23.49 11.89
N PHE A 142 -23.27 22.52 12.14
CA PHE A 142 -24.69 22.57 11.85
C PHE A 142 -25.39 23.46 12.87
#